data_AF-A0A437CRG9-F1
#
_entry.id   AF-A0A437CRG9-F1
#
_cell.length_a   1.000
_cell.length_b   1.000
_cell.length_c   1.000
_cell.angle_alpha   90.00
_cell.angle_beta   90.00
_cell.angle_gamma   90.00
#
_symmetry.space_group_name_H-M   'P 1'
#
loop_
_entity.id
_entity.type
_entity.pdbx_description
1 polymer ?
#
loop_
_entity_poly.entity_id
_entity_poly.type
_entity_poly.pdbx_seq_one_letter_code
_entity_poly.pdbx_strand_id
1 'polypeptide(L)'
;MPGDVILGGLFEVHFTSVFPELTFTSEPTKITCQGFDPLGFRHAMTMAFAIHEVNKNPNLLPNLTLGYSLYDNCATLVVGFSAAMSLFNGQDEEFMLQENCSGKPPVLGIVGDPFSTFTIAASDVISLFKLPMVSYYATCLCLSDRRRFPSFFRTIPSDAFQVHAMLQILKRFGWTWVGLLFSDDDYGHHVAQSFQSELHHSIRGCLAYLEMLPWGENPVEEKSAIKQTLLSASLVQKTSGPADKMTTVSLRK
;
A
#
# COMPACT_ATOMS: atom_id res chain seq x y z
N MET A 1 21.82 -0.81 -6.27
CA MET A 1 22.71 -1.12 -7.41
C MET A 1 22.92 0.15 -8.22
N PRO A 2 24.16 0.57 -8.51
CA PRO A 2 24.42 1.70 -9.41
C PRO A 2 23.93 1.43 -10.83
N GLY A 3 23.73 2.50 -11.60
CA GLY A 3 23.39 2.49 -13.01
C GLY A 3 23.29 3.94 -13.51
N ASP A 4 23.22 4.13 -14.82
CA ASP A 4 23.08 5.46 -15.42
C ASP A 4 21.76 6.14 -15.01
N VAL A 5 20.72 5.34 -14.79
CA VAL A 5 19.40 5.77 -14.30
C VAL A 5 18.99 4.93 -13.12
N ILE A 6 18.58 5.54 -12.01
CA ILE A 6 18.16 4.82 -10.79
C ILE A 6 16.64 4.81 -10.68
N LEU A 7 16.07 3.62 -10.45
CA LEU A 7 14.68 3.45 -10.03
C LEU A 7 14.59 3.23 -8.52
N GLY A 8 13.63 3.90 -7.87
CA GLY A 8 13.33 3.70 -6.47
C GLY A 8 12.36 2.53 -6.28
N GLY A 9 12.49 1.81 -5.18
CA GLY A 9 11.60 0.71 -4.83
C GLY A 9 11.19 0.75 -3.36
N LEU A 10 9.89 0.64 -3.10
CA LEU A 10 9.30 0.59 -1.75
C LEU A 10 8.59 -0.74 -1.57
N PHE A 11 9.01 -1.51 -0.56
CA PHE A 11 8.52 -2.87 -0.31
C PHE A 11 8.30 -3.12 1.18
N GLU A 12 7.37 -4.00 1.51
CA GLU A 12 7.18 -4.52 2.87
C GLU A 12 8.10 -5.73 3.08
N VAL A 13 9.33 -5.52 3.55
CA VAL A 13 10.25 -6.65 3.84
C VAL A 13 10.10 -7.15 5.28
N HIS A 14 9.48 -6.34 6.14
CA HIS A 14 9.13 -6.68 7.52
C HIS A 14 7.67 -6.32 7.83
N PHE A 15 7.01 -7.15 8.65
CA PHE A 15 5.60 -7.01 9.04
C PHE A 15 5.33 -5.90 10.04
N THR A 16 6.33 -5.50 10.84
CA THR A 16 6.13 -4.52 11.90
C THR A 16 7.34 -3.62 12.11
N SER A 17 7.08 -2.46 12.71
CA SER A 17 8.10 -1.56 13.25
C SER A 17 7.96 -1.46 14.77
N VAL A 18 9.09 -1.52 15.47
CA VAL A 18 9.18 -1.25 16.90
C VAL A 18 9.64 0.18 17.09
N PHE A 19 8.73 0.98 17.64
CA PHE A 19 8.99 2.36 18.03
C PHE A 19 9.69 2.39 19.38
N PRO A 20 10.79 3.15 19.50
CA PRO A 20 11.38 3.38 20.81
C PRO A 20 10.45 4.23 21.67
N GLU A 21 10.57 4.10 22.98
CA GLU A 21 9.88 4.98 23.92
C GLU A 21 10.40 6.42 23.76
N LEU A 22 9.49 7.34 23.45
CA LEU A 22 9.83 8.74 23.24
C LEU A 22 9.70 9.49 24.56
N THR A 23 10.81 9.66 25.27
CA THR A 23 10.88 10.50 26.47
C THR A 23 11.01 11.99 26.17
N PHE A 24 11.30 12.35 24.91
CA PHE A 24 11.57 13.71 24.44
C PHE A 24 12.71 14.43 25.20
N THR A 25 13.62 13.65 25.81
CA THR A 25 14.78 14.17 26.55
C THR A 25 16.10 14.04 25.78
N SER A 26 16.12 13.27 24.69
CA SER A 26 17.25 13.08 23.81
C SER A 26 16.77 12.89 22.37
N GLU A 27 17.71 12.89 21.43
CA GLU A 27 17.40 12.49 20.06
C GLU A 27 16.78 11.09 20.04
N PRO A 28 15.67 10.88 19.30
CA PRO A 28 15.00 9.59 19.25
C PRO A 28 15.89 8.55 18.57
N THR A 29 15.89 7.33 19.08
CA THR A 29 16.59 6.22 18.46
C THR A 29 15.90 5.80 17.16
N LYS A 30 16.64 5.12 16.27
CA LYS A 30 16.10 4.66 15.00
C LYS A 30 15.03 3.59 15.21
N ILE A 31 13.95 3.69 14.44
CA ILE A 31 12.91 2.66 14.36
C ILE A 31 13.55 1.35 13.87
N THR A 32 13.17 0.23 14.50
CA THR A 32 13.65 -1.10 14.11
C THR A 32 12.52 -1.91 13.50
N CYS A 33 12.80 -2.62 12.41
CA CYS A 33 11.81 -3.43 11.72
C CYS A 33 11.91 -4.89 12.17
N GLN A 34 10.76 -5.55 12.37
CA GLN A 34 10.68 -6.91 12.91
C GLN A 34 9.72 -7.79 12.10
N GLY A 35 9.94 -9.10 12.18
CA GLY A 35 9.12 -10.09 11.48
C GLY A 35 9.36 -10.05 9.98
N PHE A 36 10.39 -10.75 9.51
CA PHE A 36 10.70 -10.84 8.08
C PHE A 36 9.51 -11.37 7.27
N ASP A 37 9.10 -10.64 6.22
CA ASP A 37 8.09 -11.06 5.24
C ASP A 37 8.76 -11.64 3.98
N PRO A 38 8.73 -12.97 3.78
CA PRO A 38 9.26 -13.58 2.57
C PRO A 38 8.56 -13.12 1.28
N LEU A 39 7.27 -12.76 1.35
CA LEU A 39 6.51 -12.36 0.16
C LEU A 39 6.93 -10.97 -0.32
N GLY A 40 7.00 -9.98 0.56
CA GLY A 40 7.47 -8.67 0.18
C GLY A 40 8.97 -8.63 -0.13
N PHE A 41 9.81 -9.46 0.50
CA PHE A 41 11.19 -9.67 0.04
C PHE A 41 11.23 -10.22 -1.39
N ARG A 42 10.38 -11.19 -1.73
CA ARG A 42 10.26 -11.71 -3.09
C ARG A 42 9.83 -10.62 -4.08
N HIS A 43 8.93 -9.71 -3.70
CA HIS A 43 8.57 -8.56 -4.54
C HIS A 43 9.77 -7.63 -4.79
N ALA A 44 10.56 -7.31 -3.76
CA ALA A 44 11.78 -6.52 -3.90
C ALA A 44 12.78 -7.20 -4.86
N MET A 45 12.98 -8.51 -4.70
CA MET A 45 13.83 -9.30 -5.60
C MET A 45 13.28 -9.42 -7.02
N THR A 46 11.96 -9.35 -7.20
CA THR A 46 11.33 -9.34 -8.53
C THR A 46 11.65 -8.06 -9.29
N MET A 47 11.68 -6.90 -8.62
CA MET A 47 12.15 -5.65 -9.22
C MET A 47 13.63 -5.75 -9.61
N ALA A 48 14.49 -6.26 -8.70
CA ALA A 48 15.91 -6.43 -8.99
C ALA A 48 16.15 -7.38 -10.18
N PHE A 49 15.39 -8.48 -10.25
CA PHE A 49 15.41 -9.42 -11.36
C PHE A 49 14.95 -8.77 -12.68
N ALA A 50 13.84 -8.03 -12.67
CA ALA A 50 13.35 -7.36 -13.88
C ALA A 50 14.36 -6.33 -14.42
N ILE A 51 15.02 -5.58 -13.54
CA ILE A 51 16.09 -4.65 -13.93
C ILE A 51 17.28 -5.40 -14.53
N HIS A 52 17.67 -6.54 -13.95
CA HIS A 52 18.73 -7.37 -14.49
C HIS A 52 18.41 -7.85 -15.92
N GLU A 53 17.19 -8.34 -16.15
CA GLU A 53 16.74 -8.81 -17.46
C GLU A 53 16.68 -7.68 -18.50
N VAL A 54 16.27 -6.47 -18.11
CA VAL A 54 16.30 -5.29 -19.00
C VAL A 54 17.75 -4.96 -19.39
N ASN A 55 18.65 -4.85 -18.42
CA ASN A 55 20.07 -4.54 -18.68
C ASN A 55 20.78 -5.59 -19.54
N LYS A 56 20.31 -6.85 -19.51
CA LYS A 56 20.85 -7.95 -20.31
C LYS A 56 20.32 -7.96 -21.75
N ASN A 57 19.19 -7.31 -22.02
CA ASN A 57 18.55 -7.33 -23.33
C ASN A 57 19.07 -6.18 -24.21
N PRO A 58 19.87 -6.45 -25.27
CA PRO A 58 20.44 -5.39 -26.11
C PRO A 58 19.38 -4.60 -26.90
N ASN A 59 18.14 -5.09 -26.99
CA ASN A 59 17.05 -4.41 -27.69
C ASN A 59 16.25 -3.45 -26.80
N LEU A 60 16.46 -3.49 -25.47
CA LEU A 60 15.78 -2.63 -24.51
C LEU A 60 16.80 -1.69 -23.87
N LEU A 61 16.63 -0.38 -24.05
CA LEU A 61 17.53 0.65 -23.51
C LEU A 61 19.01 0.45 -23.91
N PRO A 62 19.34 0.37 -25.22
CA PRO A 62 20.72 0.18 -25.66
C PRO A 62 21.62 1.32 -25.17
N ASN A 63 22.83 0.98 -24.70
CA ASN A 63 23.82 1.90 -24.12
C ASN A 63 23.37 2.62 -22.84
N LEU A 64 22.38 2.09 -22.13
CA LEU A 64 21.92 2.63 -20.85
C LEU A 64 21.77 1.49 -19.84
N THR A 65 22.26 1.71 -18.63
CA THR A 65 22.11 0.77 -17.52
C THR A 65 21.12 1.29 -16.49
N LEU A 66 20.14 0.46 -16.14
CA LEU A 66 19.23 0.72 -15.03
C LEU A 66 19.87 0.25 -13.72
N GLY A 67 19.91 1.14 -12.74
CA GLY A 67 20.20 0.86 -11.34
C GLY A 67 18.92 0.88 -10.49
N TYR A 68 19.08 0.59 -9.20
CA TYR A 68 17.97 0.66 -8.26
C TYR A 68 18.41 1.01 -6.83
N SER A 69 17.48 1.61 -6.08
CA SER A 69 17.56 1.81 -4.63
C SER A 69 16.28 1.28 -3.99
N LEU A 70 16.39 0.26 -3.15
CA LEU A 70 15.24 -0.42 -2.52
C LEU A 70 15.20 -0.07 -1.04
N TYR A 71 14.01 0.28 -0.55
CA TYR A 71 13.75 0.54 0.85
C TYR A 71 12.65 -0.39 1.36
N ASP A 72 12.81 -0.75 2.63
CA ASP A 72 11.78 -1.42 3.39
C ASP A 72 10.88 -0.38 4.07
N ASN A 73 9.56 -0.52 3.90
CA ASN A 73 8.56 0.35 4.53
C ASN A 73 8.13 -0.16 5.92
N CYS A 74 8.54 -1.38 6.30
CA CYS A 74 8.29 -2.01 7.59
C CYS A 74 6.82 -1.98 8.04
N ALA A 75 5.90 -2.06 7.07
CA ALA A 75 4.46 -1.92 7.24
C ALA A 75 4.06 -0.71 8.10
N THR A 76 4.81 0.39 8.03
CA THR A 76 4.64 1.55 8.89
C THR A 76 4.70 2.85 8.09
N LEU A 77 3.64 3.65 8.19
CA LEU A 77 3.44 4.84 7.35
C LEU A 77 4.63 5.79 7.38
N VAL A 78 5.14 6.11 8.57
CA VAL A 78 6.24 7.07 8.73
C VAL A 78 7.53 6.55 8.09
N VAL A 79 7.79 5.24 8.16
CA VAL A 79 8.97 4.61 7.56
C VAL A 79 8.84 4.59 6.04
N GLY A 80 7.70 4.14 5.51
CA GLY A 80 7.42 4.15 4.06
C GLY A 80 7.44 5.55 3.45
N PHE A 81 6.85 6.54 4.12
CA PHE A 81 6.90 7.93 3.69
C PHE A 81 8.33 8.50 3.70
N SER A 82 9.08 8.27 4.77
CA SER A 82 10.48 8.71 4.87
C SER A 82 11.36 8.07 3.77
N ALA A 83 11.15 6.78 3.49
CA ALA A 83 11.80 6.09 2.39
C ALA A 83 11.45 6.70 1.02
N ALA A 84 10.18 7.02 0.77
CA ALA A 84 9.77 7.70 -0.46
C ALA A 84 10.44 9.08 -0.61
N MET A 85 10.53 9.86 0.47
CA MET A 85 11.23 11.16 0.47
C MET A 85 12.73 11.00 0.25
N SER A 86 13.34 9.95 0.81
CA SER A 86 14.77 9.64 0.60
C SER A 86 15.06 9.28 -0.86
N LEU A 87 14.14 8.56 -1.52
CA LEU A 87 14.23 8.25 -2.95
C LEU A 87 14.04 9.52 -3.82
N PHE A 88 13.15 10.42 -3.39
CA PHE A 88 12.83 11.66 -4.10
C PHE A 88 13.92 12.73 -3.97
N ASN A 89 14.52 12.93 -2.79
CA ASN A 89 15.50 14.00 -2.56
C ASN A 89 16.95 13.58 -2.86
N GLY A 90 17.23 12.27 -2.96
CA GLY A 90 18.59 11.75 -2.86
C GLY A 90 19.05 11.70 -1.40
N GLN A 91 19.96 10.78 -1.08
CA GLN A 91 20.59 10.73 0.24
C GLN A 91 21.86 11.59 0.22
N ASP A 92 21.83 12.71 0.94
CA ASP A 92 23.02 13.41 1.43
C ASP A 92 22.98 13.44 2.96
N GLU A 93 24.12 13.16 3.60
CA GLU A 93 24.28 13.31 5.06
C GLU A 93 24.41 14.79 5.48
N GLU A 94 24.64 15.72 4.54
CA GLU A 94 24.76 17.15 4.82
C GLU A 94 24.13 18.02 3.71
N PHE A 95 23.08 18.76 4.05
CA PHE A 95 22.53 19.83 3.20
C PHE A 95 23.40 21.08 3.33
N MET A 96 24.48 21.15 2.57
CA MET A 96 25.33 22.35 2.55
C MET A 96 24.67 23.42 1.68
N LEU A 97 24.23 24.52 2.30
CA LEU A 97 23.65 25.72 1.64
C LEU A 97 24.61 26.41 0.64
N GLN A 98 25.85 25.93 0.52
CA GLN A 98 26.87 26.45 -0.40
C GLN A 98 26.94 25.60 -1.68
N GLU A 99 26.13 26.05 -2.65
CA GLU A 99 26.33 26.00 -4.11
C GLU A 99 26.59 24.70 -4.88
N ASN A 100 26.62 23.51 -4.28
CA ASN A 100 26.44 22.27 -5.06
C ASN A 100 25.66 21.25 -4.23
N CYS A 101 24.42 20.95 -4.62
CA CYS A 101 23.71 19.76 -4.15
C CYS A 101 24.54 18.54 -4.55
N SER A 102 25.38 18.09 -3.63
CA SER A 102 26.43 17.11 -3.87
C SER A 102 25.93 15.74 -3.46
N GLY A 103 25.10 15.11 -4.30
CA GLY A 103 24.41 13.89 -3.90
C GLY A 103 24.03 12.94 -5.03
N LYS A 104 23.55 11.75 -4.65
CA LYS A 104 22.95 10.82 -5.62
C LYS A 104 21.75 11.51 -6.27
N PRO A 105 21.67 11.55 -7.61
CA PRO A 105 20.54 12.16 -8.27
C PRO A 105 19.24 11.48 -7.82
N PRO A 106 18.13 12.22 -7.72
CA PRO A 106 16.84 11.67 -7.37
C PRO A 106 16.46 10.55 -8.35
N VAL A 107 15.69 9.57 -7.86
CA VAL A 107 15.26 8.48 -8.75
C VAL A 107 14.36 9.00 -9.86
N LEU A 108 14.36 8.33 -11.02
CA LEU A 108 13.50 8.71 -12.15
C LEU A 108 12.02 8.38 -11.91
N GLY A 109 11.77 7.40 -11.04
CA GLY A 109 10.44 6.95 -10.66
C GLY A 109 10.52 5.94 -9.52
N ILE A 110 9.39 5.73 -8.86
CA ILE A 110 9.27 4.83 -7.72
C ILE A 110 8.36 3.66 -8.10
N VAL A 111 8.81 2.44 -7.84
CA VAL A 111 8.00 1.22 -7.88
C VAL A 111 7.52 0.93 -6.44
N GLY A 112 6.22 0.73 -6.26
CA GLY A 112 5.58 0.72 -4.94
C GLY A 112 4.88 2.06 -4.65
N ASP A 113 4.43 2.34 -3.42
CA ASP A 113 4.39 1.47 -2.24
C ASP A 113 3.24 0.43 -2.33
N PRO A 114 3.28 -0.73 -1.65
CA PRO A 114 2.18 -1.67 -1.64
C PRO A 114 0.91 -1.23 -0.88
N PHE A 115 1.02 -0.35 0.13
CA PHE A 115 -0.14 0.11 0.91
C PHE A 115 -0.75 1.36 0.30
N SER A 116 -2.08 1.40 0.18
CA SER A 116 -2.77 2.58 -0.38
C SER A 116 -2.56 3.82 0.48
N THR A 117 -2.65 3.73 1.81
CA THR A 117 -2.41 4.84 2.73
C THR A 117 -1.01 5.44 2.56
N PHE A 118 0.01 4.59 2.41
CA PHE A 118 1.41 5.05 2.28
C PHE A 118 1.63 5.68 0.91
N THR A 119 1.05 5.06 -0.12
CA THR A 119 1.05 5.57 -1.48
C THR A 119 0.39 6.94 -1.58
N ILE A 120 -0.75 7.15 -0.92
CA ILE A 120 -1.44 8.45 -0.86
C ILE A 120 -0.52 9.50 -0.23
N ALA A 121 0.03 9.21 0.95
CA ALA A 121 0.91 10.14 1.66
C ALA A 121 2.15 10.52 0.84
N ALA A 122 2.81 9.54 0.21
CA ALA A 122 3.95 9.80 -0.66
C ALA A 122 3.54 10.59 -1.92
N SER A 123 2.44 10.18 -2.57
CA SER A 123 1.94 10.79 -3.81
C SER A 123 1.52 12.24 -3.62
N ASP A 124 0.95 12.62 -2.46
CA ASP A 124 0.56 14.00 -2.14
C ASP A 124 1.78 14.96 -2.19
N VAL A 125 3.00 14.46 -1.98
CA VAL A 125 4.24 15.25 -2.09
C VAL A 125 4.90 15.10 -3.46
N ILE A 126 5.22 13.87 -3.88
CA ILE A 126 6.05 13.66 -5.08
C ILE A 126 5.31 14.04 -6.38
N SER A 127 3.97 14.07 -6.37
CA SER A 127 3.18 14.50 -7.53
C SER A 127 3.39 15.98 -7.87
N LEU A 128 3.73 16.82 -6.89
CA LEU A 128 4.07 18.22 -7.11
C LEU A 128 5.28 18.38 -8.04
N PHE A 129 6.19 17.40 -8.00
CA PHE A 129 7.39 17.33 -8.82
C PHE A 129 7.23 16.45 -10.06
N LYS A 130 6.01 15.95 -10.31
CA LYS A 130 5.68 15.05 -11.42
C LYS A 130 6.53 13.77 -11.44
N LEU A 131 7.02 13.33 -10.28
CA LEU A 131 7.75 12.09 -10.17
C LEU A 131 6.76 10.91 -10.33
N PRO A 132 6.95 10.01 -11.30
CA PRO A 132 6.06 8.88 -11.49
C PRO A 132 6.23 7.86 -10.38
N MET A 133 5.10 7.44 -9.79
CA MET A 133 5.02 6.32 -8.85
C MET A 133 4.14 5.24 -9.44
N VAL A 134 4.65 4.02 -9.55
CA VAL A 134 3.94 2.85 -10.09
C VAL A 134 3.79 1.80 -8.99
N SER A 135 2.64 1.79 -8.31
CA SER A 135 2.39 0.79 -7.28
C SER A 135 2.02 -0.56 -7.88
N TYR A 136 2.55 -1.63 -7.28
CA TYR A 136 2.23 -3.00 -7.65
C TYR A 136 1.09 -3.61 -6.81
N TYR A 137 0.60 -2.90 -5.78
CA TYR A 137 -0.39 -3.46 -4.84
C TYR A 137 -1.42 -2.47 -4.25
N ALA A 138 -1.23 -1.15 -4.37
CA ALA A 138 -2.18 -0.17 -3.83
C ALA A 138 -3.46 -0.09 -4.69
N THR A 139 -4.55 -0.66 -4.19
CA THR A 139 -5.80 -0.86 -4.95
C THR A 139 -6.88 0.19 -4.70
N CYS A 140 -6.72 1.05 -3.69
CA CYS A 140 -7.76 2.02 -3.31
C CYS A 140 -8.35 2.74 -4.53
N LEU A 141 -9.67 2.79 -4.60
CA LEU A 141 -10.37 3.53 -5.65
C LEU A 141 -10.01 5.02 -5.67
N CYS A 142 -9.69 5.58 -4.50
CA CYS A 142 -9.29 6.96 -4.29
C CYS A 142 -8.03 7.37 -5.09
N LEU A 143 -7.08 6.44 -5.28
CA LEU A 143 -5.85 6.66 -6.06
C LEU A 143 -6.10 6.83 -7.57
N SER A 144 -7.34 6.63 -8.03
CA SER A 144 -7.72 6.82 -9.44
C SER A 144 -8.00 8.28 -9.80
N ASP A 145 -8.12 9.20 -8.82
CA ASP A 145 -8.35 10.62 -9.09
C ASP A 145 -7.10 11.26 -9.69
N ARG A 146 -7.11 11.44 -11.02
CA ARG A 146 -6.01 12.05 -11.79
C ARG A 146 -5.79 13.53 -11.50
N ARG A 147 -6.76 14.22 -10.89
CA ARG A 147 -6.58 15.61 -10.46
C ARG A 147 -5.72 15.67 -9.20
N ARG A 148 -5.93 14.74 -8.26
CA ARG A 148 -5.15 14.64 -7.02
C ARG A 148 -3.82 13.91 -7.21
N PHE A 149 -3.82 12.82 -7.99
CA PHE A 149 -2.65 11.95 -8.19
C PHE A 149 -2.24 11.88 -9.68
N PRO A 150 -1.73 12.98 -10.27
CA PRO A 150 -1.43 13.06 -11.70
C PRO A 150 -0.27 12.16 -12.14
N SER A 151 0.69 11.85 -11.25
CA SER A 151 1.86 11.01 -11.55
C SER A 151 1.79 9.61 -10.92
N PHE A 152 0.65 9.23 -10.35
CA PHE A 152 0.44 7.89 -9.82
C PHE A 152 -0.05 6.92 -10.90
N PHE A 153 0.49 5.71 -10.91
CA PHE A 153 0.06 4.61 -11.75
C PHE A 153 0.10 3.31 -10.94
N ARG A 154 -0.52 2.26 -11.47
CA ARG A 154 -0.48 0.94 -10.84
C ARG A 154 -0.62 -0.19 -11.85
N THR A 155 -0.03 -1.33 -11.52
CA THR A 155 -0.12 -2.58 -12.31
C THR A 155 -1.15 -3.57 -11.74
N ILE A 156 -1.98 -3.11 -10.80
CA ILE A 156 -3.06 -3.86 -10.17
C ILE A 156 -4.39 -3.11 -10.39
N PRO A 157 -5.53 -3.79 -10.58
CA PRO A 157 -6.82 -3.11 -10.76
C PRO A 157 -7.27 -2.38 -9.48
N SER A 158 -8.21 -1.45 -9.65
CA SER A 158 -8.87 -0.76 -8.54
C SER A 158 -9.87 -1.66 -7.82
N ASP A 159 -10.07 -1.43 -6.52
CA ASP A 159 -11.14 -2.08 -5.75
C ASP A 159 -12.55 -1.76 -6.23
N ALA A 160 -12.74 -0.72 -7.06
CA ALA A 160 -14.03 -0.49 -7.72
C ALA A 160 -14.54 -1.75 -8.45
N PHE A 161 -13.63 -2.52 -9.07
CA PHE A 161 -13.97 -3.78 -9.72
C PHE A 161 -14.27 -4.89 -8.72
N GLN A 162 -13.53 -4.95 -7.61
CA GLN A 162 -13.74 -5.94 -6.56
C GLN A 162 -15.09 -5.73 -5.86
N VAL A 163 -15.42 -4.49 -5.49
CA VAL A 163 -16.73 -4.11 -4.94
C VAL A 163 -17.84 -4.51 -5.91
N HIS A 164 -17.71 -4.19 -7.20
CA HIS A 164 -18.70 -4.57 -8.20
C HIS A 164 -18.89 -6.09 -8.27
N ALA A 165 -17.79 -6.86 -8.31
CA ALA A 165 -17.84 -8.32 -8.35
C ALA A 165 -18.53 -8.90 -7.11
N MET A 166 -18.23 -8.39 -5.91
CA MET A 166 -18.87 -8.81 -4.65
C MET A 166 -20.39 -8.59 -4.71
N LEU A 167 -20.85 -7.44 -5.21
CA LEU A 167 -22.28 -7.16 -5.36
C LEU A 167 -22.98 -8.08 -6.36
N GLN A 168 -22.31 -8.44 -7.47
CA GLN A 168 -22.87 -9.40 -8.42
C GLN A 168 -23.02 -10.79 -7.79
N ILE A 169 -22.08 -11.20 -6.94
CA ILE A 169 -22.19 -12.45 -6.17
C ILE A 169 -23.40 -12.38 -5.24
N LEU A 170 -23.53 -11.32 -4.44
CA LEU A 170 -24.68 -11.12 -3.55
C LEU A 170 -26.02 -11.18 -4.30
N LYS A 171 -26.09 -10.48 -5.44
CA LYS A 171 -27.26 -10.47 -6.33
C LYS A 171 -27.63 -11.87 -6.81
N ARG A 172 -26.64 -12.63 -7.27
CA ARG A 172 -26.83 -13.98 -7.82
C ARG A 172 -27.43 -14.94 -6.79
N PHE A 173 -27.06 -14.80 -5.52
CA PHE A 173 -27.56 -15.64 -4.43
C PHE A 173 -28.78 -15.04 -3.70
N GLY A 174 -29.24 -13.85 -4.08
CA GLY A 174 -30.38 -13.18 -3.46
C GLY A 174 -30.12 -12.70 -2.03
N TRP A 175 -28.86 -12.45 -1.68
CA TRP A 175 -28.50 -11.99 -0.34
C TRP A 175 -28.61 -10.47 -0.23
N THR A 176 -29.49 -10.01 0.66
CA THR A 176 -29.78 -8.59 0.87
C THR A 176 -29.33 -8.05 2.20
N TRP A 177 -28.92 -8.90 3.16
CA TRP A 177 -28.40 -8.49 4.47
C TRP A 177 -26.93 -8.91 4.60
N VAL A 178 -26.05 -7.91 4.66
CA VAL A 178 -24.60 -8.09 4.56
C VAL A 178 -23.90 -7.44 5.75
N GLY A 179 -23.02 -8.16 6.44
CA GLY A 179 -22.06 -7.57 7.38
C GLY A 179 -20.78 -7.20 6.65
N LEU A 180 -20.19 -6.05 6.97
CA LEU A 180 -18.95 -5.56 6.37
C LEU A 180 -17.86 -5.37 7.43
N LEU A 181 -16.72 -6.03 7.26
CA LEU A 181 -15.48 -5.75 8.00
C LEU A 181 -14.49 -5.05 7.09
N PHE A 182 -13.79 -4.02 7.57
CA PHE A 182 -12.78 -3.30 6.81
C PHE A 182 -11.64 -2.82 7.71
N SER A 183 -10.45 -2.57 7.15
CA SER A 183 -9.30 -2.04 7.88
C SER A 183 -9.47 -0.57 8.27
N ASP A 184 -8.92 -0.18 9.42
CA ASP A 184 -8.84 1.23 9.86
C ASP A 184 -7.71 1.98 9.13
N ASP A 185 -7.86 2.15 7.81
CA ASP A 185 -6.93 2.87 6.96
C ASP A 185 -7.63 3.45 5.71
N ASP A 186 -6.95 4.32 4.95
CA ASP A 186 -7.56 4.97 3.79
C ASP A 186 -8.16 3.97 2.80
N TYR A 187 -7.51 2.81 2.61
CA TYR A 187 -8.03 1.73 1.77
C TYR A 187 -9.39 1.22 2.28
N GLY A 188 -9.45 0.76 3.53
CA GLY A 188 -10.64 0.15 4.12
C GLY A 188 -11.81 1.12 4.18
N HIS A 189 -11.55 2.37 4.58
CA HIS A 189 -12.58 3.42 4.65
C HIS A 189 -13.20 3.72 3.27
N HIS A 190 -12.39 3.86 2.21
CA HIS A 190 -12.92 4.12 0.87
C HIS A 190 -13.68 2.92 0.30
N VAL A 191 -13.20 1.70 0.53
CA VAL A 191 -13.91 0.48 0.10
C VAL A 191 -15.25 0.37 0.84
N ALA A 192 -15.29 0.62 2.15
CA ALA A 192 -16.51 0.56 2.94
C ALA A 192 -17.57 1.55 2.43
N GLN A 193 -17.16 2.80 2.19
CA GLN A 193 -18.05 3.84 1.65
C GLN A 193 -18.59 3.46 0.27
N SER A 194 -17.71 3.03 -0.65
CA SER A 194 -18.12 2.63 -2.00
C SER A 194 -19.04 1.41 -1.98
N PHE A 195 -18.71 0.39 -1.19
CA PHE A 195 -19.53 -0.82 -1.06
C PHE A 195 -20.91 -0.50 -0.49
N GLN A 196 -20.99 0.30 0.58
CA GLN A 196 -22.26 0.67 1.20
C GLN A 196 -23.18 1.41 0.22
N SER A 197 -22.61 2.37 -0.52
CA SER A 197 -23.35 3.11 -1.56
C SER A 197 -23.89 2.15 -2.63
N GLU A 198 -23.00 1.36 -3.21
CA GLU A 198 -23.34 0.47 -4.32
C GLU A 198 -24.27 -0.69 -3.91
N LEU A 199 -24.19 -1.17 -2.67
CA LEU A 199 -25.09 -2.19 -2.12
C LEU A 199 -26.55 -1.74 -2.15
N HIS A 200 -26.80 -0.49 -1.72
CA HIS A 200 -28.14 0.07 -1.71
C HIS A 200 -28.66 0.31 -3.13
N HIS A 201 -27.81 0.85 -4.02
CA HIS A 201 -28.20 1.20 -5.38
C HIS A 201 -28.37 -0.01 -6.31
N SER A 202 -27.46 -0.99 -6.25
CA SER A 202 -27.40 -2.10 -7.21
C SER A 202 -28.33 -3.27 -6.88
N ILE A 203 -28.54 -3.57 -5.59
CA ILE A 203 -29.31 -4.75 -5.17
C ILE A 203 -30.34 -4.48 -4.06
N ARG A 204 -30.56 -3.22 -3.67
CA ARG A 204 -31.43 -2.84 -2.54
C ARG A 204 -31.07 -3.59 -1.24
N GLY A 205 -29.79 -3.86 -1.04
CA GLY A 205 -29.28 -4.52 0.16
C GLY A 205 -29.10 -3.53 1.33
N CYS A 206 -28.97 -4.09 2.53
CA CYS A 206 -28.72 -3.39 3.78
C CYS A 206 -27.48 -3.95 4.47
N LEU A 207 -26.72 -3.07 5.13
CA LEU A 207 -25.67 -3.49 6.03
C LEU A 207 -26.28 -3.92 7.37
N ALA A 208 -26.04 -5.16 7.78
CA ALA A 208 -26.44 -5.67 9.09
C ALA A 208 -25.52 -5.14 10.20
N TYR A 209 -24.25 -4.95 9.87
CA TYR A 209 -23.24 -4.32 10.71
C TYR A 209 -22.08 -3.87 9.83
N LEU A 210 -21.34 -2.90 10.34
CA LEU A 210 -20.19 -2.28 9.71
C LEU A 210 -19.13 -2.12 10.80
N GLU A 211 -18.12 -2.97 10.78
CA GLU A 211 -17.09 -2.98 11.82
C GLU A 211 -15.72 -2.74 11.23
N MET A 212 -14.94 -1.99 11.98
CA MET A 212 -13.59 -1.59 11.62
C MET A 212 -12.60 -2.48 12.36
N LEU A 213 -11.58 -2.95 11.64
CA LEU A 213 -10.49 -3.74 12.19
C LEU A 213 -9.29 -2.83 12.41
N PRO A 214 -8.82 -2.66 13.66
CA PRO A 214 -7.70 -1.79 13.95
C PRO A 214 -6.44 -2.29 13.22
N TRP A 215 -5.64 -1.35 12.74
CA TRP A 215 -4.36 -1.67 12.14
C TRP A 215 -3.30 -1.85 13.24
N GLY A 216 -2.82 -3.08 13.42
CA GLY A 216 -1.77 -3.40 14.39
C GLY A 216 -1.98 -4.72 15.12
N GLU A 217 -0.92 -5.26 15.73
CA GLU A 217 -0.92 -6.52 16.47
C GLU A 217 -1.60 -6.40 17.85
N ASN A 218 -2.90 -6.10 17.88
CA ASN A 218 -3.73 -6.58 18.99
C ASN A 218 -4.56 -7.79 18.51
N PRO A 219 -3.98 -9.01 18.48
CA PRO A 219 -4.69 -10.21 18.06
C PRO A 219 -5.95 -10.47 18.89
N VAL A 220 -6.07 -9.89 20.10
CA VAL A 220 -7.25 -10.03 20.95
C VAL A 220 -8.42 -9.23 20.37
N GLU A 221 -8.19 -8.00 19.92
CA GLU A 221 -9.21 -7.15 19.30
C GLU A 221 -9.62 -7.69 17.92
N GLU A 222 -8.66 -8.10 17.09
CA GLU A 222 -8.95 -8.71 15.78
C GLU A 222 -9.77 -10.00 15.95
N LYS A 223 -9.36 -10.89 16.87
CA LYS A 223 -10.11 -12.13 17.17
C LYS A 223 -11.46 -11.84 17.80
N SER A 224 -11.59 -10.80 18.63
CA SER A 224 -12.87 -10.42 19.24
C SER A 224 -13.85 -9.90 18.18
N ALA A 225 -13.40 -9.00 17.32
CA ALA A 225 -14.20 -8.47 16.21
C ALA A 225 -14.63 -9.60 15.27
N ILE A 226 -13.68 -10.43 14.81
CA ILE A 226 -13.98 -11.59 13.96
C ILE A 226 -14.91 -12.58 14.66
N LYS A 227 -14.77 -12.82 15.96
CA LYS A 227 -15.65 -13.74 16.71
C LYS A 227 -17.07 -13.19 16.85
N GLN A 228 -17.25 -11.88 17.10
CA GLN A 228 -18.57 -11.23 17.09
C GLN A 228 -19.23 -11.28 15.70
N THR A 229 -18.44 -11.09 14.63
CA THR A 229 -18.88 -11.26 13.25
C THR A 229 -19.29 -12.70 12.96
N LEU A 230 -18.45 -13.69 13.27
CA LEU A 230 -18.72 -15.10 13.00
C LEU A 230 -19.94 -15.63 13.75
N LEU A 231 -20.21 -15.14 14.96
CA LEU A 231 -21.43 -15.47 15.72
C LEU A 231 -22.71 -14.97 15.04
N SER A 232 -22.60 -14.00 14.14
CA SER A 232 -23.72 -13.41 13.39
C SER A 232 -23.72 -13.76 11.90
N ALA A 233 -22.73 -14.52 11.42
CA ALA A 233 -22.46 -14.83 10.01
C ALA A 233 -22.78 -16.29 9.61
N SER A 234 -23.15 -16.49 8.35
CA SER A 234 -23.29 -17.80 7.69
C SER A 234 -22.16 -18.10 6.70
N LEU A 235 -21.40 -17.09 6.26
CA LEU A 235 -20.27 -17.20 5.32
C LEU A 235 -19.31 -16.04 5.56
N VAL A 236 -18.00 -16.26 5.49
CA VAL A 236 -16.95 -15.22 5.61
C VAL A 236 -16.00 -15.37 4.43
N GLN A 237 -15.90 -14.35 3.58
CA GLN A 237 -14.91 -14.32 2.50
C GLN A 237 -13.70 -13.49 2.92
N LYS A 238 -12.54 -14.16 3.06
CA LYS A 238 -11.25 -13.58 3.44
C LYS A 238 -10.37 -13.34 2.19
N THR A 239 -10.22 -12.10 1.69
CA THR A 239 -9.18 -11.77 0.68
C THR A 239 -7.90 -11.31 1.38
N SER A 240 -6.99 -12.23 1.69
CA SER A 240 -5.73 -11.93 2.38
C SER A 240 -4.60 -11.60 1.41
N GLY A 241 -4.13 -10.34 1.45
CA GLY A 241 -2.78 -9.92 1.07
C GLY A 241 -2.06 -9.32 2.28
N PRO A 242 -0.71 -9.22 2.28
CA PRO A 242 0.04 -8.59 3.37
C PRO A 242 -0.23 -7.07 3.47
N ALA A 243 -0.40 -6.39 2.33
CA ALA A 243 -0.83 -4.99 2.22
C ALA A 243 -2.31 -4.85 1.82
N ASP A 244 -2.97 -3.77 2.25
CA ASP A 244 -4.39 -3.47 2.03
C ASP A 244 -5.31 -4.65 2.44
N LYS A 245 -5.41 -4.89 3.76
CA LYS A 245 -6.22 -5.98 4.33
C LYS A 245 -7.72 -5.72 4.14
N MET A 246 -8.25 -6.38 3.11
CA MET A 246 -9.46 -7.21 3.16
C MET A 246 -10.79 -6.66 3.71
N THR A 247 -11.80 -6.83 2.85
CA THR A 247 -13.22 -6.75 3.23
C THR A 247 -13.81 -8.13 3.52
N THR A 248 -14.35 -8.36 4.72
CA THR A 248 -15.17 -9.58 4.98
C THR A 248 -16.64 -9.27 4.75
N VAL A 249 -17.28 -10.06 3.90
CA VAL A 249 -18.74 -10.09 3.80
C VAL A 249 -19.28 -11.25 4.61
N SER A 250 -20.13 -10.92 5.58
CA SER A 250 -20.91 -11.85 6.37
C SER A 250 -22.38 -11.84 5.94
N LEU A 251 -23.04 -12.99 5.97
CA LEU A 251 -24.41 -13.14 5.50
C LEU A 251 -25.28 -13.78 6.58
N ARG A 252 -26.46 -13.21 6.81
CA ARG A 252 -27.51 -13.86 7.63
C ARG A 252 -28.58 -14.41 6.69
N LYS A 253 -28.91 -15.69 6.83
CA LYS A 253 -30.13 -16.26 6.25
C LYS A 253 -31.35 -15.83 7.06
#